data_AF-A0A7U1GG68-F1
#
_entry.id   AF-A0A7U1GG68-F1
#
_cell.length_a   1.000
_cell.length_b   1.000
_cell.length_c   1.000
_cell.angle_alpha   90.00
_cell.angle_beta   90.00
_cell.angle_gamma   90.00
#
_symmetry.space_group_name_H-M   'P 1'
#
loop_
_entity.id
_entity.type
_entity.pdbx_description
1 polymer ?
#
loop_
_entity_poly.entity_id
_entity_poly.type
_entity_poly.pdbx_seq_one_letter_code
_entity_poly.pdbx_strand_id
1 'polypeptide(L)'
;MDIMREKKHLTLKGVKDIVAIKTSFNKGLSDNFKAAFPDIVPYIRPDLINKKKIPNPEWVAGFLYGEGCFYVGIKKNSAYKVGFQVILDFSISQHIP
;
A
#
# COMPACT_ATOMS: atom_id res chain seq x y z
N MET A 1 3.33 17.75 7.08
CA MET A 1 4.70 17.60 6.53
C MET A 1 5.66 18.61 7.16
N ASP A 2 5.24 19.28 8.23
CA ASP A 2 5.83 20.54 8.64
C ASP A 2 6.89 20.35 9.74
N ILE A 3 6.88 19.21 10.45
CA ILE A 3 7.82 18.91 11.55
C ILE A 3 9.29 18.94 11.10
N MET A 4 9.59 18.38 9.92
CA MET A 4 10.95 18.39 9.37
C MET A 4 11.32 19.77 8.82
N ARG A 5 10.44 20.37 8.01
CA ARG A 5 10.64 21.68 7.38
C ARG A 5 10.87 22.79 8.40
N GLU A 6 10.11 22.77 9.50
CA GLU A 6 10.20 23.75 10.58
C GLU A 6 11.25 23.38 11.64
N LYS A 7 12.06 22.35 11.41
CA LYS A 7 13.09 21.84 12.33
C LYS A 7 12.60 21.45 13.72
N LYS A 8 11.29 21.25 13.92
CA LYS A 8 10.68 20.81 15.18
C LYS A 8 11.19 19.44 15.64
N HIS A 9 11.63 18.59 14.71
CA HIS A 9 12.26 17.30 14.99
C HIS A 9 13.53 17.39 15.85
N LEU A 10 14.13 18.58 15.99
CA LEU A 10 15.26 18.81 16.90
C LEU A 10 14.83 19.00 18.37
N THR A 11 13.52 19.02 18.64
CA THR A 11 12.97 19.10 19.99
C THR A 11 12.41 17.75 20.42
N LEU A 12 12.44 17.45 21.72
CA LEU A 12 11.85 16.21 22.26
C LEU A 12 10.37 16.06 21.86
N LYS A 13 9.62 17.17 21.88
CA LYS A 13 8.21 17.17 21.45
C LYS A 13 8.08 16.75 19.99
N GLY A 14 8.86 17.34 19.08
CA GLY A 14 8.79 16.99 17.66
C GLY A 14 9.26 15.57 17.36
N VAL A 15 10.23 15.04 18.11
CA VAL A 15 10.60 13.61 18.04
C VAL A 15 9.42 12.75 18.46
N LYS A 16 8.78 13.04 19.60
CA LYS A 16 7.57 12.31 20.03
C LYS A 16 6.46 12.40 18.98
N ASP A 17 6.20 13.57 18.40
CA ASP A 17 5.20 13.73 17.33
C ASP A 17 5.52 12.83 16.11
N ILE A 18 6.80 12.69 15.71
CA ILE A 18 7.21 11.78 14.63
C ILE A 18 7.01 10.32 15.02
N VAL A 19 7.38 9.93 16.24
CA VAL A 19 7.20 8.56 16.74
C VAL A 19 5.71 8.21 16.78
N ALA A 20 4.85 9.13 17.23
CA ALA A 20 3.39 8.97 17.22
C ALA A 20 2.84 8.78 15.80
N ILE A 21 3.37 9.47 14.78
CA ILE A 21 2.99 9.19 13.39
C ILE A 21 3.46 7.79 12.98
N LYS A 22 4.71 7.44 13.34
CA LYS A 22 5.32 6.17 12.94
C LYS A 22 4.59 4.94 13.49
N THR A 23 3.93 5.04 14.65
CA THR A 23 3.14 3.93 15.22
C THR A 23 2.06 3.44 14.25
N SER A 24 1.50 4.34 13.45
CA SER A 24 0.38 4.06 12.55
C SER A 24 0.82 3.91 11.08
N PHE A 25 2.13 3.93 10.83
CA PHE A 25 2.73 3.77 9.51
C PHE A 25 3.19 2.33 9.29
N ASN A 26 2.64 1.70 8.25
CA ASN A 26 3.01 0.36 7.79
C ASN A 26 2.98 -0.66 8.95
N LYS A 27 4.13 -1.25 9.30
CA LYS A 27 4.28 -2.23 10.40
C LYS A 27 4.43 -1.61 11.79
N GLY A 28 4.22 -0.30 11.96
CA GLY A 28 4.33 0.39 13.25
C GLY A 28 5.78 0.49 13.78
N LEU A 29 5.95 0.48 15.10
CA LEU A 29 7.25 0.57 15.77
C LEU A 29 7.87 -0.82 15.99
N SER A 30 9.20 -0.91 15.93
CA SER A 30 9.93 -2.08 16.43
C SER A 30 9.98 -2.07 17.96
N ASP A 31 10.33 -3.21 18.56
CA ASP A 31 10.25 -3.38 20.02
C ASP A 31 11.22 -2.45 20.78
N ASN A 32 12.41 -2.21 20.25
CA ASN A 32 13.35 -1.23 20.82
C ASN A 32 12.75 0.18 20.84
N PHE A 33 12.00 0.57 19.81
CA PHE A 33 11.34 1.88 19.77
C PHE A 33 10.13 1.95 20.70
N LYS A 34 9.37 0.85 20.86
CA LYS A 34 8.30 0.78 21.86
C LYS A 34 8.86 0.96 23.27
N ALA A 35 9.97 0.29 23.58
CA ALA A 35 10.64 0.40 24.87
C ALA A 35 11.23 1.80 25.12
N ALA A 36 11.77 2.45 24.09
CA ALA A 36 12.32 3.80 24.21
C ALA A 36 11.25 4.90 24.33
N PHE A 37 10.02 4.63 23.86
CA PHE A 37 8.90 5.58 23.88
C PHE A 37 7.62 4.91 24.41
N PRO A 38 7.59 4.49 25.69
CA PRO A 38 6.49 3.69 26.24
C PRO A 38 5.17 4.48 26.32
N ASP A 39 5.25 5.79 26.54
CA ASP A 39 4.08 6.67 26.75
C ASP A 39 3.55 7.28 25.45
N ILE A 40 3.92 6.74 24.28
CA ILE A 40 3.54 7.35 23.02
C ILE A 40 2.06 7.10 22.70
N VAL A 41 1.31 8.18 22.45
CA VAL A 41 -0.06 8.09 21.97
C VAL A 41 -0.04 7.96 20.44
N PRO A 42 -0.56 6.88 19.85
CA PRO A 42 -0.57 6.69 18.41
C PRO A 42 -1.34 7.77 17.66
N TYR A 43 -0.81 8.21 16.52
CA TYR A 43 -1.54 9.10 15.61
C TYR A 43 -2.72 8.35 14.95
N ILE A 44 -3.90 8.96 14.93
CA ILE A 44 -5.09 8.37 14.31
C ILE A 44 -4.90 8.32 12.80
N ARG A 45 -4.88 7.12 12.22
CA ARG A 45 -4.78 6.94 10.76
C ARG A 45 -6.09 7.40 10.11
N PRO A 46 -6.06 8.35 9.15
CA PRO A 46 -7.26 8.78 8.45
C PRO A 46 -7.86 7.65 7.62
N ASP A 47 -9.18 7.44 7.71
CA ASP A 47 -9.90 6.57 6.78
C ASP A 47 -10.03 7.27 5.42
N LEU A 48 -9.41 6.66 4.41
CA LEU A 48 -9.42 7.13 3.02
C LEU A 48 -10.16 6.16 2.10
N ILE A 49 -10.65 5.02 2.57
CA ILE A 49 -11.17 3.95 1.71
C ILE A 49 -12.41 4.45 0.95
N ASN A 50 -13.34 5.08 1.66
CA ASN A 50 -14.62 5.54 1.10
C ASN A 50 -14.52 6.84 0.28
N LYS A 51 -13.32 7.40 0.09
CA LYS A 51 -13.11 8.71 -0.55
C LYS A 51 -12.24 8.68 -1.80
N LYS A 52 -11.79 7.50 -2.23
CA LYS A 52 -10.89 7.37 -3.40
C LYS A 52 -11.69 7.37 -4.70
N LYS A 53 -11.24 8.18 -5.66
CA LYS A 53 -11.64 8.14 -7.07
C LYS A 53 -10.40 7.90 -7.91
N ILE A 54 -10.55 7.25 -9.07
CA ILE A 54 -9.48 7.15 -10.05
C ILE A 54 -9.22 8.56 -10.60
N PRO A 55 -8.01 9.12 -10.43
CA PRO A 55 -7.78 10.53 -10.73
C PRO A 55 -7.65 10.83 -12.22
N ASN A 56 -7.04 9.91 -13.00
CA ASN A 56 -6.91 9.98 -14.45
C ASN A 56 -6.52 8.59 -15.02
N PRO A 57 -6.60 8.39 -16.35
CA PRO A 57 -6.22 7.13 -16.98
C PRO A 57 -4.74 6.76 -16.81
N GLU A 58 -3.84 7.74 -16.77
CA GLU A 58 -2.39 7.54 -16.62
C GLU A 58 -2.06 6.94 -15.24
N TRP A 59 -2.82 7.29 -14.21
CA TRP A 59 -2.70 6.69 -12.88
C TRP A 59 -3.05 5.20 -12.92
N VAL A 60 -4.11 4.82 -13.66
CA VAL A 60 -4.46 3.40 -13.84
C VAL A 60 -3.33 2.71 -14.59
N ALA A 61 -2.84 3.28 -15.69
CA ALA A 61 -1.72 2.71 -16.44
C ALA A 61 -0.50 2.48 -15.54
N GLY A 62 -0.07 3.50 -14.79
CA GLY A 62 1.05 3.39 -13.86
C GLY A 62 0.83 2.35 -12.75
N PHE A 63 -0.39 2.26 -12.22
CA PHE A 63 -0.74 1.24 -11.23
C PHE A 63 -0.69 -0.18 -11.82
N LEU A 64 -1.17 -0.36 -13.06
CA LEU A 64 -1.08 -1.64 -13.78
C LEU A 64 0.35 -2.06 -14.08
N TYR A 65 1.26 -1.13 -14.34
CA TYR A 65 2.68 -1.46 -14.50
C TYR A 65 3.29 -2.09 -13.25
N GLY A 66 2.75 -1.81 -12.06
CA GLY A 66 3.21 -2.41 -10.80
C GLY A 66 2.43 -3.66 -10.39
N GLU A 67 1.10 -3.62 -10.48
CA GLU A 67 0.19 -4.61 -9.86
C GLU A 67 -0.65 -5.41 -10.88
N GLY A 68 -0.54 -5.06 -12.17
CA GLY A 68 -1.28 -5.69 -13.26
C GLY A 68 -0.57 -6.93 -13.83
N CYS A 69 -1.36 -7.85 -14.37
CA CYS A 69 -0.88 -9.04 -15.06
C CYS A 69 -1.66 -9.24 -16.37
N PHE A 70 -0.93 -9.45 -17.47
CA PHE A 70 -1.47 -9.93 -18.74
C PHE A 70 -0.94 -11.33 -18.99
N TYR A 71 -1.83 -12.32 -18.90
CA TYR A 71 -1.45 -13.73 -18.94
C TYR A 71 -2.10 -14.44 -20.13
N VAL A 72 -1.32 -15.32 -20.77
CA VAL A 72 -1.81 -16.24 -21.79
C VAL A 72 -1.81 -17.65 -21.21
N GLY A 73 -3.00 -18.16 -20.93
CA GLY A 73 -3.21 -19.51 -20.42
C GLY A 73 -3.49 -20.51 -21.53
N ILE A 74 -2.94 -21.72 -21.41
CA ILE A 74 -3.26 -22.85 -22.28
C ILE A 74 -3.87 -23.95 -21.43
N LYS A 75 -5.11 -24.33 -21.73
CA LYS A 75 -5.88 -25.33 -20.98
C LYS A 75 -6.24 -26.50 -21.88
N LYS A 76 -6.05 -27.74 -21.40
CA LYS A 76 -6.54 -28.94 -22.11
C LYS A 76 -8.06 -28.87 -22.25
N ASN A 77 -8.55 -29.07 -23.46
CA ASN A 77 -9.98 -29.08 -23.75
C ASN A 77 -10.26 -29.93 -25.00
N SER A 78 -10.89 -31.08 -24.82
CA SER A 78 -11.19 -32.06 -25.88
C SER A 78 -12.27 -31.60 -26.87
N ALA A 79 -13.00 -30.52 -26.57
CA ALA A 79 -13.94 -29.93 -27.52
C ALA A 79 -13.24 -29.27 -28.72
N TYR A 80 -11.95 -28.92 -28.59
CA TYR A 80 -11.16 -28.30 -29.64
C TYR A 80 -10.31 -29.35 -30.38
N LYS A 81 -10.19 -29.20 -31.71
CA LYS A 81 -9.43 -30.13 -32.57
C LYS A 81 -7.97 -30.31 -32.16
N VAL A 82 -7.33 -29.24 -31.70
CA VAL A 82 -5.94 -29.25 -31.22
C VAL A 82 -5.81 -29.81 -29.80
N GLY A 83 -6.92 -30.07 -29.11
CA GLY A 83 -6.97 -30.59 -27.73
C GLY A 83 -6.71 -29.55 -26.64
N PHE A 84 -6.54 -28.27 -27.01
CA PHE A 84 -6.28 -27.17 -26.09
C PHE A 84 -7.10 -25.93 -26.44
N GLN A 85 -7.40 -25.14 -25.40
CA GLN A 85 -7.99 -23.83 -25.44
C GLN A 85 -6.93 -22.79 -25.01
N VAL A 86 -6.83 -21.70 -25.75
CA VAL A 86 -6.05 -20.52 -25.37
C VAL A 86 -6.98 -19.55 -24.63
N ILE A 87 -6.52 -19.02 -23.50
CA ILE A 87 -7.24 -18.08 -22.64
C ILE A 87 -6.36 -16.84 -22.47
N LEU A 88 -6.94 -15.67 -22.71
CA LEU A 88 -6.31 -14.39 -22.38
C LEU A 88 -6.91 -13.91 -21.06
N ASP A 89 -6.06 -13.66 -20.08
CA ASP A 89 -6.45 -13.19 -18.76
C ASP A 89 -5.78 -11.84 -18.47
N PHE A 90 -6.57 -10.92 -17.93
CA PHE A 90 -6.08 -9.68 -17.38
C PHE A 90 -6.54 -9.58 -15.93
N SER A 91 -5.59 -9.37 -15.03
CA SER A 91 -5.86 -9.30 -13.60
C SER A 91 -5.05 -8.19 -12.93
N ILE A 92 -5.57 -7.70 -11.81
CA ILE A 92 -4.94 -6.70 -10.95
C ILE A 92 -4.98 -7.26 -9.53
N SER A 93 -3.84 -7.33 -8.87
CA SER A 93 -3.75 -7.83 -7.49
C SER A 93 -3.65 -6.67 -6.50
N GLN A 94 -4.35 -6.77 -5.37
CA GLN A 94 -4.23 -5.78 -4.29
C GLN A 94 -4.64 -6.42 -2.95
N HIS A 95 -4.09 -5.92 -1.85
CA HIS A 95 -4.50 -6.32 -0.51
C HIS A 95 -5.93 -5.84 -0.19
N ILE A 96 -6.68 -6.66 0.55
CA ILE A 96 -8.01 -6.30 1.07
C ILE A 96 -7.81 -5.22 2.16
N PRO A 97 -8.63 -4.16 2.19
CA PRO A 97 -8.51 -3.09 3.18
C PRO A 97 -8.71 -3.51 4.63
#